data_AF-D5X8L7-F1
#
_entry.id   AF-D5X8L7-F1
#
_cell.length_a   1.000
_cell.length_b   1.000
_cell.length_c   1.000
_cell.angle_alpha   90.00
_cell.angle_beta   90.00
_cell.angle_gamma   90.00
#
_symmetry.space_group_name_H-M   'P 1'
#
loop_
_entity.id
_entity.type
_entity.pdbx_description
1 polymer ?
#
loop_
_entity_poly.entity_id
_entity_poly.type
_entity_poly.pdbx_seq_one_letter_code
_entity_poly.pdbx_strand_id
1 'polypeptide(L)'
;MLDNLTILRQVTVKAKVTEKFKNTMAAQIQDAIRKIDLELQNIDFQLKRTVAELEKQNPAGIPAAKKHFQDEREKRTKAREQLTEQIKQIGKLAIGSEIIQGTLDTLAEIKVGDNWQDIFNVEVVVCDDRIIEIRRRTTGNGTGD
;
A
#
# COMPACT_ATOMS: atom_id res chain seq x y z
N MET A 1 1.59 -16.24 -42.55
CA MET A 1 0.93 -15.04 -41.97
C MET A 1 1.11 -15.14 -40.46
N LEU A 2 1.21 -14.04 -39.73
CA LEU A 2 1.23 -14.09 -38.26
C LEU A 2 -0.21 -14.21 -37.77
N ASP A 3 -0.57 -15.39 -37.25
CA ASP A 3 -1.95 -15.71 -36.86
C ASP A 3 -2.20 -15.47 -35.36
N ASN A 4 -1.13 -15.28 -34.58
CA ASN A 4 -1.14 -14.96 -33.16
C ASN A 4 -0.01 -13.98 -32.77
N LEU A 5 -0.17 -13.33 -31.62
CA LEU A 5 0.83 -12.47 -31.00
C LEU A 5 0.76 -12.64 -29.47
N THR A 6 1.88 -12.52 -28.77
CA THR A 6 1.89 -12.41 -27.31
C THR A 6 2.07 -10.95 -26.91
N ILE A 7 1.17 -10.46 -26.05
CA ILE A 7 1.21 -9.09 -25.51
C ILE A 7 1.33 -9.11 -23.99
N LEU A 8 1.81 -8.00 -23.42
CA LEU A 8 1.72 -7.75 -21.99
C LEU A 8 0.35 -7.16 -21.65
N ARG A 9 -0.28 -7.65 -20.59
CA ARG A 9 -1.53 -7.10 -20.04
C ARG A 9 -1.48 -7.02 -18.52
N GLN A 10 -2.23 -6.09 -17.95
CA GLN A 10 -2.42 -6.02 -16.51
C GLN A 10 -3.56 -6.92 -16.05
N VAL A 11 -3.37 -7.56 -14.90
CA VAL A 11 -4.37 -8.35 -14.18
C VAL A 11 -4.56 -7.73 -12.81
N THR A 12 -5.82 -7.49 -12.42
CA THR A 12 -6.12 -6.95 -11.10
C THR A 12 -6.14 -8.05 -10.06
N VAL A 13 -5.37 -7.91 -8.98
CA VAL A 13 -5.40 -8.84 -7.85
C VAL A 13 -6.29 -8.26 -6.76
N LYS A 14 -7.30 -9.03 -6.38
CA LYS A 14 -8.19 -8.73 -5.27
C LYS A 14 -7.96 -9.70 -4.12
N ALA A 15 -8.08 -9.22 -2.90
CA ALA A 15 -8.11 -10.07 -1.72
C ALA A 15 -9.50 -10.10 -1.10
N LYS A 16 -9.95 -11.30 -0.75
CA LYS A 16 -11.13 -11.51 0.07
C LYS A 16 -10.78 -11.19 1.53
N VAL A 17 -11.59 -10.33 2.14
CA VAL A 17 -11.39 -9.90 3.53
C VAL A 17 -11.81 -11.04 4.47
N THR A 18 -10.84 -11.62 5.15
CA THR A 18 -11.01 -12.57 6.25
C THR A 18 -10.52 -11.96 7.57
N GLU A 19 -10.77 -12.63 8.69
CA GLU A 19 -10.17 -12.24 9.97
C GLU A 19 -8.64 -12.36 9.93
N LYS A 20 -8.11 -13.44 9.31
CA LYS A 20 -6.67 -13.61 9.12
C LYS A 20 -6.08 -12.47 8.30
N PHE A 21 -6.75 -12.08 7.21
CA PHE A 21 -6.36 -10.95 6.37
C PHE A 21 -6.29 -9.65 7.19
N LYS A 22 -7.36 -9.29 7.90
CA LYS A 22 -7.41 -8.09 8.75
C LYS A 22 -6.29 -8.09 9.78
N ASN A 23 -6.10 -9.19 10.50
CA ASN A 23 -5.08 -9.33 11.53
C ASN A 23 -3.67 -9.18 10.95
N THR A 24 -3.43 -9.76 9.77
CA THR A 24 -2.13 -9.68 9.08
C THR A 24 -1.81 -8.23 8.68
N MET A 25 -2.78 -7.53 8.06
CA MET A 25 -2.61 -6.13 7.66
C MET A 25 -2.44 -5.21 8.88
N ALA A 26 -3.25 -5.40 9.92
CA ALA A 26 -3.14 -4.63 11.16
C ALA A 26 -1.77 -4.84 11.82
N ALA A 27 -1.27 -6.07 11.89
CA ALA A 27 0.05 -6.38 12.45
C ALA A 27 1.18 -5.68 11.67
N GLN A 28 1.15 -5.75 10.33
CA GLN A 28 2.14 -5.07 9.48
C GLN A 28 2.16 -3.55 9.68
N ILE A 29 0.99 -2.93 9.80
CA ILE A 29 0.91 -1.48 10.03
C ILE A 29 1.34 -1.12 11.45
N GLN A 30 1.00 -1.94 12.45
CA GLN A 30 1.48 -1.77 13.82
C GLN A 30 3.01 -1.86 13.88
N ASP A 31 3.64 -2.77 13.13
CA ASP A 31 5.10 -2.85 13.01
C ASP A 31 5.70 -1.58 12.40
N ALA A 32 5.07 -1.03 11.36
CA ALA A 32 5.51 0.23 10.75
C ALA A 32 5.39 1.40 11.73
N ILE A 33 4.30 1.48 12.50
CA ILE A 33 4.12 2.49 13.57
C ILE A 33 5.22 2.35 14.63
N ARG A 34 5.49 1.13 15.11
CA ARG A 34 6.55 0.87 16.09
C ARG A 34 7.92 1.35 15.61
N LYS A 35 8.24 1.14 14.33
CA LYS A 35 9.49 1.65 13.73
C LYS A 35 9.54 3.18 13.73
N ILE A 36 8.45 3.85 13.36
CA ILE A 36 8.37 5.32 13.40
C ILE A 36 8.52 5.85 14.83
N ASP A 37 7.93 5.18 15.83
CA ASP A 37 8.07 5.60 17.21
C ASP A 37 9.52 5.51 17.70
N LEU A 38 10.27 4.48 17.28
CA LEU A 38 11.71 4.40 17.53
C LEU A 38 12.51 5.51 16.82
N GLU A 39 12.15 5.84 15.58
CA GLU A 39 12.76 6.96 14.85
C GLU A 39 12.52 8.30 15.57
N LEU A 40 11.30 8.53 16.07
CA LEU A 40 10.94 9.72 16.83
C LEU A 40 11.76 9.84 18.12
N GLN A 41 11.93 8.74 18.86
CA GLN A 41 12.79 8.71 20.05
C GLN A 41 14.24 9.05 19.70
N ASN A 42 14.77 8.48 18.60
CA ASN A 42 16.12 8.76 18.13
C ASN A 42 16.30 10.24 17.75
N ILE A 43 15.30 10.85 17.11
CA ILE A 43 15.29 12.30 16.80
C ILE A 43 15.43 13.12 18.10
N ASP A 44 14.68 12.78 19.14
CA ASP A 44 14.74 13.52 20.41
C ASP A 44 16.11 13.37 21.10
N PHE A 45 16.73 12.19 21.06
CA PHE A 45 18.09 11.99 21.58
C PHE A 45 19.13 12.78 20.79
N GLN A 46 19.04 12.77 19.45
CA GLN A 46 19.95 13.52 18.59
C GLN A 46 19.81 15.03 18.80
N LEU A 47 18.60 15.54 18.95
CA LEU A 47 18.36 16.94 19.27
C LEU A 47 19.04 17.34 20.57
N LYS A 48 18.83 16.59 21.67
CA LYS A 48 19.46 16.88 22.98
C LYS A 48 20.99 16.90 22.88
N ARG A 49 21.58 15.91 22.21
CA ARG A 49 23.04 15.83 22.01
C ARG A 49 23.56 17.03 21.21
N THR A 50 22.88 17.36 20.11
CA THR A 50 23.27 18.45 19.21
C THR A 50 23.19 19.80 19.90
N VAL A 51 22.13 20.04 20.69
CA VAL A 51 21.98 21.28 21.47
C VAL A 51 23.10 21.41 22.50
N ALA A 52 23.40 20.35 23.26
CA ALA A 52 24.47 20.38 24.27
C ALA A 52 25.87 20.63 23.67
N GLU A 53 26.11 20.17 22.43
CA GLU A 53 27.34 20.45 21.70
C GLU A 53 27.39 21.90 21.22
N LEU A 54 26.30 22.40 20.64
CA LEU A 54 26.19 23.78 20.17
C LEU A 54 26.27 24.80 21.33
N GLU A 55 25.74 24.50 22.50
CA GLU A 55 25.90 25.35 23.70
C GLU A 55 27.37 25.59 24.05
N LYS A 56 28.25 24.63 23.80
CA LYS A 56 29.69 24.74 24.07
C LYS A 56 30.47 25.40 22.94
N GLN A 57 30.08 25.16 21.70
CA GLN A 57 30.88 25.54 20.52
C GLN A 57 30.31 26.76 19.78
N ASN A 58 28.99 26.82 19.58
CA ASN A 58 28.32 27.87 18.81
C ASN A 58 26.82 28.00 19.19
N PRO A 59 26.49 28.73 20.27
CA PRO A 59 25.11 28.86 20.75
C PRO A 59 24.15 29.49 19.73
N ALA A 60 24.65 30.31 18.81
CA ALA A 60 23.84 30.95 17.78
C ALA A 60 23.23 29.94 16.79
N GLY A 61 23.78 28.72 16.68
CA GLY A 61 23.25 27.65 15.82
C GLY A 61 22.05 26.87 16.40
N ILE A 62 21.76 27.03 17.70
CA ILE A 62 20.72 26.25 18.41
C ILE A 62 19.32 26.42 17.79
N PRO A 63 18.86 27.63 17.42
CA PRO A 63 17.54 27.80 16.82
C PRO A 63 17.39 27.03 15.49
N ALA A 64 18.44 27.04 14.66
CA ALA A 64 18.45 26.33 13.38
C ALA A 64 18.39 24.81 13.59
N ALA A 65 19.18 24.28 14.53
CA ALA A 65 19.15 22.86 14.89
C ALA A 65 17.77 22.43 15.40
N LYS A 66 17.17 23.20 16.32
CA LYS A 66 15.82 22.92 16.84
C LYS A 66 14.78 22.87 15.72
N LYS A 67 14.82 23.84 14.81
CA LYS A 67 13.89 23.89 13.67
C LYS A 67 14.05 22.66 12.77
N HIS A 68 15.28 22.31 12.39
CA HIS A 68 15.55 21.13 11.55
C HIS A 68 14.98 19.84 12.15
N PHE A 69 15.27 19.57 13.43
CA PHE A 69 14.74 18.37 14.10
C PHE A 69 13.23 18.42 14.30
N GLN A 70 12.64 19.61 14.49
CA GLN A 70 11.20 19.77 14.57
C GLN A 70 10.51 19.42 13.25
N ASP A 71 11.02 19.91 12.12
CA ASP A 71 10.49 19.61 10.79
C ASP A 71 10.55 18.09 10.51
N GLU A 72 11.67 17.46 10.86
CA GLU A 72 11.88 16.02 10.71
C GLU A 72 10.89 15.20 11.58
N ARG A 73 10.68 15.64 12.82
CA ARG A 73 9.73 15.04 13.77
C ARG A 73 8.29 15.18 13.28
N GLU A 74 7.93 16.34 12.73
CA GLU A 74 6.59 16.58 12.19
C GLU A 74 6.30 15.65 11.01
N LYS A 75 7.27 15.45 10.11
CA LYS A 75 7.15 14.48 9.02
C LYS A 75 6.86 13.07 9.51
N ARG A 76 7.56 12.59 10.56
CA ARG A 76 7.34 11.25 11.14
C ARG A 76 6.00 11.15 11.83
N THR A 77 5.62 12.21 12.56
CA THR A 77 4.33 12.29 13.24
C THR A 77 3.17 12.18 12.26
N LYS A 78 3.21 12.91 11.13
CA LYS A 78 2.21 12.82 10.06
C LYS A 78 2.16 11.41 9.45
N ALA A 79 3.31 10.79 9.19
CA ALA A 79 3.35 9.42 8.69
C ALA A 79 2.71 8.42 9.68
N ARG A 80 2.99 8.56 10.98
CA ARG A 80 2.37 7.74 12.02
C ARG A 80 0.85 7.93 12.08
N GLU A 81 0.37 9.16 11.97
CA GLU A 81 -1.07 9.47 11.94
C GLU A 81 -1.76 8.83 10.73
N GLN A 82 -1.15 8.90 9.55
CA GLN A 82 -1.65 8.23 8.35
C GLN A 82 -1.78 6.72 8.54
N LEU A 83 -0.75 6.07 9.11
CA LEU A 83 -0.79 4.63 9.40
C LEU A 83 -1.85 4.28 10.47
N THR A 84 -2.00 5.14 11.47
CA THR A 84 -3.03 4.97 12.50
C THR A 84 -4.43 5.03 11.90
N GLU A 85 -4.65 5.93 10.94
CA GLU A 85 -5.93 5.99 10.22
C GLU A 85 -6.13 4.76 9.33
N GLN A 86 -5.08 4.28 8.65
CA GLN A 86 -5.17 3.04 7.85
C GLN A 86 -5.59 1.83 8.69
N ILE A 87 -5.10 1.68 9.93
CA ILE A 87 -5.56 0.62 10.86
C ILE A 87 -7.07 0.71 11.09
N LYS A 88 -7.61 1.92 11.33
CA LYS A 88 -9.06 2.08 11.54
C LYS A 88 -9.85 1.70 10.29
N GLN A 89 -9.34 2.03 9.10
CA GLN A 89 -9.99 1.67 7.84
C GLN A 89 -10.00 0.15 7.62
N ILE A 90 -8.93 -0.55 7.96
CA ILE A 90 -8.89 -2.03 7.94
C ILE A 90 -9.95 -2.61 8.88
N GLY A 91 -10.09 -2.04 10.08
CA GLY A 91 -11.12 -2.45 11.04
C GLY A 91 -12.53 -2.40 10.47
N LYS A 92 -12.82 -1.40 9.61
CA LYS A 92 -14.13 -1.17 8.99
C LYS A 92 -14.43 -2.08 7.78
N LEU A 93 -13.45 -2.81 7.24
CA LEU A 93 -13.69 -3.67 6.09
C LEU A 93 -14.72 -4.77 6.44
N ALA A 94 -15.71 -4.98 5.59
CA ALA A 94 -16.68 -6.06 5.79
C ALA A 94 -16.03 -7.42 5.52
N ILE A 95 -16.23 -8.40 6.40
CA ILE A 95 -15.77 -9.78 6.14
C ILE A 95 -16.47 -10.30 4.87
N GLY A 96 -15.70 -10.96 4.01
CA GLY A 96 -16.14 -11.48 2.73
C GLY A 96 -16.12 -10.48 1.58
N SER A 97 -15.91 -9.18 1.83
CA SER A 97 -15.73 -8.20 0.74
C SER A 97 -14.42 -8.44 0.01
N GLU A 98 -14.30 -7.89 -1.20
CA GLU A 98 -13.08 -7.92 -1.99
C GLU A 98 -12.46 -6.54 -2.06
N ILE A 99 -11.16 -6.44 -1.81
CA ILE A 99 -10.39 -5.22 -1.96
C ILE A 99 -9.31 -5.40 -3.02
N ILE A 100 -9.00 -4.35 -3.78
CA ILE A 100 -7.89 -4.38 -4.74
C ILE A 100 -6.58 -4.31 -3.96
N GLN A 101 -5.71 -5.30 -4.14
CA GLN A 101 -4.35 -5.29 -3.59
C GLN A 101 -3.34 -4.68 -4.56
N GLY A 102 -3.63 -4.72 -5.86
CA GLY A 102 -2.78 -4.13 -6.88
C GLY A 102 -3.02 -4.74 -8.25
N THR A 103 -2.07 -4.52 -9.16
CA THR A 103 -2.06 -5.09 -10.50
C THR A 103 -0.75 -5.84 -10.74
N LEU A 104 -0.82 -6.88 -11.57
CA LEU A 104 0.34 -7.65 -12.03
C LEU A 104 0.37 -7.65 -13.56
N ASP A 105 1.55 -7.54 -14.14
CA ASP A 105 1.75 -7.71 -15.57
C ASP A 105 1.82 -9.21 -15.91
N THR A 106 1.08 -9.62 -16.93
CA THR A 106 1.02 -11.00 -17.42
C THR A 106 1.12 -11.03 -18.94
N LEU A 107 1.63 -12.13 -19.47
CA LEU A 107 1.60 -12.36 -20.92
C LEU A 107 0.25 -12.96 -21.32
N ALA A 108 -0.31 -12.46 -22.42
CA ALA A 108 -1.51 -12.99 -23.04
C ALA A 108 -1.27 -13.23 -24.52
N GLU A 109 -1.64 -14.42 -24.99
CA GLU A 109 -1.70 -14.71 -26.41
C GLU A 109 -3.01 -14.16 -26.98
N ILE A 110 -2.92 -13.51 -28.13
CA ILE A 110 -4.04 -12.96 -28.88
C ILE A 110 -4.00 -13.53 -30.30
N LYS A 111 -5.15 -13.77 -30.89
CA LYS A 111 -5.29 -14.23 -32.28
C LYS A 111 -6.35 -13.45 -33.03
N VAL A 112 -6.32 -13.53 -34.36
CA VAL A 112 -7.34 -12.91 -35.21
C VAL A 112 -8.72 -13.48 -34.84
N GLY A 113 -9.65 -12.58 -34.51
CA GLY A 113 -11.02 -12.93 -34.10
C GLY A 113 -11.29 -12.86 -32.59
N ASP A 114 -10.27 -12.67 -31.75
CA ASP A 114 -10.47 -12.45 -30.30
C ASP A 114 -11.13 -11.09 -30.02
N ASN A 115 -11.92 -11.01 -28.96
CA ASN A 115 -12.46 -9.74 -28.46
C ASN A 115 -11.40 -8.98 -27.65
N TRP A 116 -11.02 -7.79 -28.11
CA TRP A 116 -10.00 -6.98 -27.48
C TRP A 116 -10.26 -6.65 -26.00
N GLN A 117 -11.52 -6.39 -25.62
CA GLN A 117 -11.88 -6.00 -24.25
C GLN A 117 -11.73 -7.16 -23.27
N ASP A 118 -12.01 -8.39 -23.72
CA ASP A 118 -11.94 -9.59 -22.88
C ASP A 118 -10.49 -9.97 -22.52
N ILE A 119 -9.52 -9.42 -23.26
CA ILE A 119 -8.10 -9.67 -23.03
C ILE A 119 -7.61 -8.94 -21.78
N PHE A 120 -8.05 -7.71 -21.50
CA PHE A 120 -7.53 -6.91 -20.39
C PHE A 120 -8.34 -7.01 -19.09
N ASN A 121 -9.58 -7.47 -19.19
CA ASN A 121 -10.53 -7.50 -18.08
C ASN A 121 -10.36 -8.73 -17.18
N VAL A 122 -9.15 -9.07 -16.74
CA VAL A 122 -8.89 -10.23 -15.89
C VAL A 122 -8.65 -9.83 -14.45
N GLU A 123 -9.34 -10.52 -13.54
CA GLU A 123 -9.20 -10.35 -12.09
C GLU A 123 -8.84 -11.70 -11.44
N VAL A 124 -7.98 -11.66 -10.43
CA VAL A 124 -7.64 -12.81 -9.60
C VAL A 124 -8.08 -12.50 -8.18
N VAL A 125 -8.90 -13.36 -7.58
CA VAL A 125 -9.32 -13.23 -6.19
C VAL A 125 -8.54 -14.22 -5.34
N VAL A 126 -7.87 -13.69 -4.32
CA VAL A 126 -7.05 -14.43 -3.36
C VAL A 126 -7.72 -14.38 -1.99
N CYS A 127 -7.69 -15.49 -1.26
CA CYS A 127 -8.13 -15.60 0.12
C CYS A 127 -7.06 -16.35 0.91
N ASP A 128 -6.48 -15.70 1.92
CA ASP A 128 -5.46 -16.28 2.80
C ASP A 128 -4.35 -17.04 2.05
N ASP A 129 -3.72 -16.34 1.09
CA ASP A 129 -2.60 -16.84 0.27
C ASP A 129 -2.99 -17.89 -0.77
N ARG A 130 -4.29 -18.12 -1.01
CA ARG A 130 -4.79 -19.06 -2.02
C ARG A 130 -5.64 -18.34 -3.07
N ILE A 131 -5.41 -18.63 -4.34
CA ILE A 131 -6.29 -18.19 -5.42
C ILE A 131 -7.60 -18.96 -5.28
N ILE A 132 -8.71 -18.24 -5.11
CA ILE A 132 -10.06 -18.82 -5.01
C ILE A 132 -10.87 -18.60 -6.28
N GLU A 133 -10.52 -17.60 -7.10
CA GLU A 133 -11.22 -17.33 -8.34
C GLU A 133 -10.34 -16.59 -9.35
N ILE A 134 -10.54 -16.87 -10.64
CA ILE A 134 -9.99 -16.10 -11.76
C ILE A 134 -11.18 -15.72 -12.64
N ARG A 135 -11.44 -14.42 -12.73
CA ARG A 135 -12.61 -13.88 -13.43
C ARG A 135 -12.18 -13.14 -14.69
N ARG A 136 -13.00 -13.23 -15.73
CA ARG A 136 -13.01 -12.25 -16.82
C ARG A 136 -14.20 -11.35 -16.61
N ARG A 137 -14.00 -10.03 -16.54
CA ARG A 137 -15.10 -9.07 -16.51
C ARG A 137 -15.69 -9.01 -17.92
N THR A 138 -16.64 -9.89 -18.22
CA THR A 138 -17.46 -9.76 -19.42
C THR A 138 -18.31 -8.50 -19.25
N THR A 139 -18.17 -7.52 -20.13
CA THR A 139 -19.18 -6.46 -20.28
C THR A 139 -20.44 -7.11 -20.82
N GLY A 140 -21.29 -7.62 -19.93
CA GLY A 140 -22.64 -8.01 -20.28
C GLY A 140 -23.46 -6.76 -20.58
N ASN A 141 -23.90 -6.62 -21.83
CA ASN A 141 -25.05 -5.78 -22.16
C ASN A 141 -26.24 -6.26 -21.32
N GLY A 142 -26.59 -5.50 -20.29
CA GLY A 142 -27.90 -5.60 -19.63
C GLY A 142 -28.90 -4.73 -20.38
N THR A 143 -29.50 -5.26 -21.44
CA THR A 143 -30.80 -4.81 -21.94
C THR A 143 -31.80 -5.95 -21.84
N GLY A 144 -32.95 -5.66 -21.21
CA GLY A 144 -34.13 -6.52 -21.01
C GLY A 144 -34.29 -6.89 -19.52
N ASP A 145 -35.31 -6.47 -18.77
CA ASP A 145 -36.65 -5.95 -19.06
C ASP A 145 -36.99 -4.77 -18.12
#